data_AF-A0A8H8S2Z9-F1
#
_entry.id   AF-A0A8H8S2Z9-F1
#
_cell.length_a   1.000
_cell.length_b   1.000
_cell.length_c   1.000
_cell.angle_alpha   90.00
_cell.angle_beta   90.00
_cell.angle_gamma   90.00
#
_symmetry.space_group_name_H-M   'P 1'
#
loop_
_entity.id
_entity.type
_entity.pdbx_description
1 polymer ?
#
loop_
_entity_poly.entity_id
_entity_poly.type
_entity_poly.pdbx_seq_one_letter_code
_entity_poly.pdbx_strand_id
1 'polypeptide(L)'
;MTSLQTFPLFARLPYELRVKIYEFALPGPRVVPVRYNRQQKQYTSDAPPPVLLHVCTESRRKFTSIYENLRLSQKFESSIWVDFTRDTIFFDNLDCSPEGDLALDLARSPQSQKVLYCAIDAQLWEVLRVFRPSNLGEVRIMRNLKTLALVLKHDYDRGLRQTRMMYDGRQTTQVEVGDTGSEIQHVQFNVDSIRWDLEHEIDPKWEGAPPNVQMWIISFDWWYFDVVSPNLLTSLTVIFFTTLPSSFPFLLPSPNVDVVGVFYSFPNGTYDNIFIYASEANITIDDNGSSGQYVGTGTSWSGSPDLSRYEINVNSPEHGISGTFTLDSLAPAHYPCGPATAGQDMTVAPHIGWSNAIPDAVGTVNLTILGTEMGFEGVAYHDKNWSDQPFQQNVASWYWGHGRLGAYSIVWFDTLGLDGTEYVSAYASKDGEIVFSSCEASSLTVRPSGGDDQYPPSASGGDPTGFTMWMDLGDAGALDVNVTIGTVISDGGPSYKRWTASMEGQVCCGELMMGGVAVLEQFKLV
;
A
#
# COMPACT_ATOMS: atom_id res chain seq x y z
N MET A 1 -4.88 -33.20 -21.54
CA MET A 1 -6.04 -33.17 -20.61
C MET A 1 -7.16 -32.40 -21.30
N THR A 2 -8.32 -33.01 -21.48
CA THR A 2 -9.51 -32.31 -22.01
C THR A 2 -9.98 -31.30 -20.98
N SER A 3 -9.97 -30.01 -21.33
CA SER A 3 -10.54 -28.95 -20.50
C SER A 3 -12.02 -29.25 -20.29
N LEU A 4 -12.45 -29.40 -19.03
CA LEU A 4 -13.86 -29.45 -18.69
C LEU A 4 -14.42 -28.03 -18.92
N GLN A 5 -14.98 -27.77 -20.10
CA GLN A 5 -15.54 -26.45 -20.44
C GLN A 5 -16.78 -26.08 -19.62
N THR A 6 -17.34 -27.00 -18.84
CA THR A 6 -18.49 -26.75 -17.96
C THR A 6 -18.38 -27.60 -16.71
N PHE A 7 -18.72 -27.03 -15.55
CA PHE A 7 -18.84 -27.74 -14.27
C PHE A 7 -20.31 -28.05 -13.97
N PRO A 8 -20.87 -29.16 -14.48
CA PRO A 8 -22.32 -29.44 -14.43
C PRO A 8 -22.85 -29.77 -13.03
N LEU A 9 -21.96 -29.96 -12.04
CA LEU A 9 -22.33 -30.33 -10.68
C LEU A 9 -22.86 -29.13 -9.88
N PHE A 10 -22.47 -27.91 -10.22
CA PHE A 10 -22.92 -26.72 -9.50
C PHE A 10 -24.45 -26.59 -9.49
N ALA A 11 -25.10 -26.83 -10.63
CA ALA A 11 -26.55 -26.78 -10.75
C ALA A 11 -27.28 -27.86 -9.93
N ARG A 12 -26.57 -28.90 -9.45
CA ARG A 12 -27.11 -29.96 -8.61
C ARG A 12 -27.05 -29.63 -7.11
N LEU A 13 -26.34 -28.56 -6.73
CA LEU A 13 -26.32 -28.11 -5.34
C LEU A 13 -27.72 -27.59 -4.94
N PRO A 14 -28.15 -27.83 -3.68
CA PRO A 14 -29.29 -27.17 -3.08
C PRO A 14 -29.25 -25.65 -3.32
N TYR A 15 -30.41 -25.05 -3.52
CA TYR A 15 -30.53 -23.62 -3.82
C TYR A 15 -29.83 -22.76 -2.76
N GLU A 16 -29.97 -23.12 -1.48
CA GLU A 16 -29.38 -22.42 -0.34
C GLU A 16 -27.84 -22.40 -0.41
N LEU A 17 -27.22 -23.49 -0.87
CA LEU A 17 -25.76 -23.55 -1.01
C LEU A 17 -25.29 -22.72 -2.20
N ARG A 18 -26.02 -22.74 -3.33
CA ARG A 18 -25.71 -21.88 -4.48
C ARG A 18 -25.81 -20.39 -4.12
N VAL A 19 -26.86 -20.00 -3.40
CA VAL A 19 -27.03 -18.62 -2.90
C VAL A 19 -25.90 -18.23 -1.97
N LYS A 20 -25.46 -19.11 -1.05
CA LYS A 20 -24.29 -18.86 -0.20
C LYS A 20 -23.02 -18.67 -1.01
N ILE A 21 -22.77 -19.49 -2.02
CA ILE A 21 -21.60 -19.33 -2.91
C ILE A 21 -21.63 -17.97 -3.61
N TYR A 22 -22.79 -17.56 -4.14
CA TYR A 22 -22.92 -16.23 -4.73
C TYR A 22 -22.77 -15.11 -3.70
N GLU A 23 -23.18 -15.32 -2.45
CA GLU A 23 -22.97 -14.35 -1.37
C GLU A 23 -21.48 -14.15 -1.06
N PHE A 24 -20.71 -15.23 -1.02
CA PHE A 24 -19.25 -15.16 -0.88
C PHE A 24 -18.56 -14.50 -2.08
N ALA A 25 -19.17 -14.57 -3.26
CA ALA A 25 -18.65 -13.94 -4.48
C ALA A 25 -19.15 -12.49 -4.67
N LEU A 26 -19.92 -11.93 -3.74
CA LEU A 26 -20.26 -10.50 -3.78
C LEU A 26 -18.98 -9.68 -3.51
N PRO A 27 -18.81 -8.54 -4.20
CA PRO A 27 -17.72 -7.63 -3.86
C PRO A 27 -17.78 -7.21 -2.39
N GLY A 28 -16.62 -7.04 -1.76
CA GLY A 28 -16.52 -6.32 -0.49
C GLY A 28 -16.83 -4.83 -0.64
N PRO A 29 -16.75 -4.05 0.44
CA PRO A 29 -16.77 -2.58 0.36
C PRO A 29 -15.70 -2.10 -0.62
N ARG A 30 -16.08 -1.19 -1.53
CA ARG A 30 -15.19 -0.70 -2.59
C ARG A 30 -15.38 0.79 -2.85
N VAL A 31 -14.35 1.41 -3.42
CA VAL A 31 -14.40 2.78 -3.95
C VAL A 31 -14.79 2.69 -5.42
N VAL A 32 -15.85 3.41 -5.82
CA VAL A 32 -16.43 3.34 -7.17
C VAL A 32 -16.28 4.71 -7.85
N PRO A 33 -15.28 4.91 -8.71
CA PRO A 33 -15.12 6.13 -9.50
C PRO A 33 -16.32 6.34 -10.41
N VAL A 34 -16.84 7.55 -10.49
CA VAL A 34 -17.96 7.91 -11.36
C VAL A 34 -17.51 8.91 -12.41
N ARG A 35 -17.64 8.52 -13.68
CA ARG A 35 -17.32 9.37 -14.82
C ARG A 35 -18.44 9.32 -15.84
N TYR A 36 -18.65 10.40 -16.58
CA TYR A 36 -19.61 10.47 -17.66
C TYR A 36 -18.90 10.24 -19.00
N ASN A 37 -19.21 9.14 -19.66
CA ASN A 37 -18.69 8.86 -20.98
C ASN A 37 -19.52 9.63 -22.02
N ARG A 38 -18.94 10.70 -22.59
CA ARG A 38 -19.61 11.54 -23.59
C ARG A 38 -19.97 10.79 -24.89
N GLN A 39 -19.20 9.79 -25.28
CA GLN A 39 -19.47 9.00 -26.49
C GLN A 39 -20.67 8.06 -26.28
N GLN A 40 -20.72 7.39 -25.12
CA GLN A 40 -21.80 6.46 -24.78
C GLN A 40 -23.03 7.16 -24.17
N LYS A 41 -22.91 8.44 -23.80
CA LYS A 41 -23.95 9.25 -23.14
C LYS A 41 -24.50 8.61 -21.87
N GLN A 42 -23.61 7.99 -21.09
CA GLN A 42 -23.94 7.31 -19.84
C GLN A 42 -22.84 7.49 -18.80
N TYR A 43 -23.20 7.36 -17.53
CA TYR A 43 -22.23 7.22 -16.45
C TYR A 43 -21.57 5.84 -16.49
N THR A 44 -20.25 5.82 -16.37
CA THR A 44 -19.38 4.65 -16.39
C THR A 44 -18.39 4.71 -15.22
N SER A 45 -17.83 3.56 -14.87
CA SER A 45 -16.78 3.44 -13.86
C SER A 45 -15.67 2.56 -14.42
N ASP A 46 -14.44 2.86 -14.04
CA ASP A 46 -13.28 2.02 -14.35
C ASP A 46 -13.12 0.86 -13.35
N ALA A 47 -13.95 0.82 -12.29
CA ALA A 47 -14.00 -0.29 -11.38
C ALA A 47 -14.39 -1.60 -12.11
N PRO A 48 -13.75 -2.74 -11.82
CA PRO A 48 -14.05 -4.01 -12.48
C PRO A 48 -15.55 -4.35 -12.46
N PRO A 49 -16.13 -4.77 -13.59
CA PRO A 49 -17.55 -5.12 -13.66
C PRO A 49 -17.83 -6.32 -12.75
N PRO A 50 -18.87 -6.27 -11.89
CA PRO A 50 -19.15 -7.36 -10.97
C PRO A 50 -19.42 -8.68 -11.69
N VAL A 51 -18.58 -9.69 -11.44
CA VAL A 51 -18.63 -11.00 -12.11
C VAL A 51 -20.03 -11.63 -12.00
N LEU A 52 -20.69 -11.49 -10.84
CA LEU A 52 -22.02 -12.04 -10.59
C LEU A 52 -23.12 -11.53 -11.52
N LEU A 53 -22.94 -10.38 -12.17
CA LEU A 53 -23.86 -9.92 -13.23
C LEU A 53 -23.79 -10.83 -14.45
N HIS A 54 -22.66 -11.48 -14.73
CA HIS A 54 -22.41 -12.19 -15.98
C HIS A 54 -22.48 -13.72 -15.86
N VAL A 55 -22.40 -14.30 -14.64
CA VAL A 55 -22.38 -15.75 -14.44
C VAL A 55 -23.69 -16.43 -14.88
N CYS A 56 -24.82 -16.11 -14.24
CA CYS A 56 -26.12 -16.66 -14.62
C CYS A 56 -27.30 -15.81 -14.07
N THR A 57 -28.54 -16.24 -14.30
CA THR A 57 -29.73 -15.54 -13.80
C THR A 57 -29.83 -15.54 -12.28
N GLU A 58 -29.40 -16.61 -11.61
CA GLU A 58 -29.47 -16.72 -10.15
C GLU A 58 -28.46 -15.82 -9.46
N SER A 59 -27.22 -15.80 -9.95
CA SER A 59 -26.17 -14.89 -9.47
C SER A 59 -26.56 -13.44 -9.66
N ARG A 60 -27.12 -13.11 -10.83
CA ARG A 60 -27.60 -11.76 -11.13
C ARG A 60 -28.69 -11.33 -10.16
N ARG A 61 -29.66 -12.21 -9.86
CA ARG A 61 -30.74 -11.91 -8.89
C ARG A 61 -30.18 -11.64 -7.49
N LYS A 62 -29.23 -12.46 -7.02
CA LYS A 62 -28.56 -12.25 -5.73
C LYS A 62 -27.80 -10.93 -5.72
N PHE A 63 -27.05 -10.62 -6.78
CA PHE A 63 -26.34 -9.36 -6.92
C PHE A 63 -27.30 -8.15 -6.88
N THR A 64 -28.34 -8.15 -7.72
CA THR A 64 -29.31 -7.04 -7.80
C THR A 64 -30.23 -6.93 -6.58
N SER A 65 -30.23 -7.90 -5.66
CA SER A 65 -30.93 -7.77 -4.37
C SER A 65 -30.20 -6.88 -3.37
N ILE A 66 -28.92 -6.58 -3.63
CA ILE A 66 -28.04 -5.81 -2.74
C ILE A 66 -27.55 -4.55 -3.47
N TYR A 67 -27.12 -4.70 -4.72
CA TYR A 67 -26.59 -3.60 -5.53
C TYR A 67 -27.69 -2.96 -6.37
N GLU A 68 -27.69 -1.63 -6.38
CA GLU A 68 -28.56 -0.81 -7.22
C GLU A 68 -27.77 -0.16 -8.35
N ASN A 69 -28.40 0.04 -9.49
CA ASN A 69 -27.81 0.83 -10.56
C ASN A 69 -27.83 2.32 -10.15
N LEU A 70 -26.67 2.98 -10.20
CA LEU A 70 -26.48 4.36 -9.73
C LEU A 70 -27.10 5.35 -10.72
N ARG A 71 -27.98 6.22 -10.24
CA ARG A 71 -28.68 7.24 -11.03
C ARG A 71 -28.40 8.62 -10.46
N LEU A 72 -27.31 9.24 -10.89
CA LEU A 72 -26.97 10.61 -10.47
C LEU A 72 -27.80 11.66 -11.19
N SER A 73 -28.28 11.39 -12.40
CA SER A 73 -29.17 12.28 -13.14
C SER A 73 -30.29 11.46 -13.75
N GLN A 74 -31.51 12.00 -13.76
CA GLN A 74 -32.64 11.37 -14.47
C GLN A 74 -32.49 11.43 -15.99
N LYS A 75 -31.56 12.26 -16.49
CA LYS A 75 -31.36 12.51 -17.91
C LYS A 75 -30.42 11.49 -18.57
N PHE A 76 -29.54 10.87 -17.80
CA PHE A 76 -28.47 10.03 -18.31
C PHE A 76 -28.53 8.64 -17.68
N GLU A 77 -28.34 7.62 -18.51
CA GLU A 77 -28.23 6.24 -18.07
C GLU A 77 -26.91 6.00 -17.34
N SER A 78 -26.80 4.85 -16.67
CA SER A 78 -25.61 4.47 -15.91
C SER A 78 -25.34 2.99 -16.04
N SER A 79 -24.08 2.60 -16.21
CA SER A 79 -23.65 1.21 -16.12
C SER A 79 -23.11 0.84 -14.73
N ILE A 80 -23.11 1.79 -13.80
CA ILE A 80 -22.48 1.66 -12.48
C ILE A 80 -23.46 1.02 -11.50
N TRP A 81 -23.00 0.01 -10.77
CA TRP A 81 -23.75 -0.65 -9.70
C TRP A 81 -23.11 -0.34 -8.36
N VAL A 82 -23.92 -0.02 -7.34
CA VAL A 82 -23.46 0.44 -6.02
C VAL A 82 -24.27 -0.24 -4.92
N ASP A 83 -23.59 -0.77 -3.91
CA ASP A 83 -24.22 -1.09 -2.62
C ASP A 83 -24.09 0.13 -1.71
N PHE A 84 -25.16 0.93 -1.63
CA PHE A 84 -25.18 2.17 -0.85
C PHE A 84 -24.88 1.99 0.65
N THR A 85 -24.96 0.76 1.17
CA THR A 85 -24.67 0.49 2.57
C THR A 85 -23.18 0.40 2.89
N ARG A 86 -22.32 0.19 1.87
CA ARG A 86 -20.90 -0.17 2.03
C ARG A 86 -19.96 0.47 1.01
N ASP A 87 -20.41 0.73 -0.22
CA ASP A 87 -19.58 1.30 -1.27
C ASP A 87 -19.38 2.81 -1.07
N THR A 88 -18.19 3.29 -1.41
CA THR A 88 -17.87 4.73 -1.46
C THR A 88 -17.97 5.22 -2.90
N ILE A 89 -18.83 6.20 -3.16
CA ILE A 89 -18.91 6.85 -4.47
C ILE A 89 -17.77 7.85 -4.58
N PHE A 90 -16.96 7.76 -5.63
CA PHE A 90 -15.79 8.61 -5.82
C PHE A 90 -15.93 9.51 -7.04
N PHE A 91 -15.88 10.82 -6.82
CA PHE A 91 -15.83 11.83 -7.86
C PHE A 91 -14.38 12.27 -8.04
N ASP A 92 -13.75 11.78 -9.10
CA ASP A 92 -12.30 11.80 -9.21
C ASP A 92 -11.77 12.60 -10.41
N ASN A 93 -12.69 13.16 -11.20
CA ASN A 93 -12.44 13.91 -12.42
C ASN A 93 -13.65 14.82 -12.76
N LEU A 94 -13.43 15.90 -13.52
CA LEU A 94 -14.47 16.81 -14.01
C LEU A 94 -15.56 16.14 -14.86
N ASP A 95 -15.23 15.03 -15.51
CA ASP A 95 -16.24 14.24 -16.21
C ASP A 95 -17.25 13.56 -15.26
N CYS A 96 -17.19 13.74 -13.94
CA CYS A 96 -18.22 13.27 -13.03
C CYS A 96 -19.58 13.96 -13.22
N SER A 97 -19.61 15.15 -13.84
CA SER A 97 -20.83 15.90 -14.13
C SER A 97 -20.84 16.37 -15.58
N PRO A 98 -21.75 15.85 -16.45
CA PRO A 98 -21.81 16.25 -17.86
C PRO A 98 -22.12 17.74 -18.06
N GLU A 99 -22.84 18.34 -17.13
CA GLU A 99 -23.24 19.76 -17.15
C GLU A 99 -22.32 20.65 -16.29
N GLY A 100 -21.30 20.08 -15.64
CA GLY A 100 -20.33 20.79 -14.81
C GLY A 100 -20.87 21.27 -13.47
N ASP A 101 -22.04 20.77 -13.06
CA ASP A 101 -22.71 21.11 -11.81
C ASP A 101 -23.09 19.82 -11.06
N LEU A 102 -22.12 19.28 -10.32
CA LEU A 102 -22.29 18.05 -9.56
C LEU A 102 -23.36 18.19 -8.47
N ALA A 103 -23.44 19.34 -7.80
CA ALA A 103 -24.50 19.59 -6.82
C ALA A 103 -25.89 19.52 -7.48
N LEU A 104 -26.07 20.11 -8.66
CA LEU A 104 -27.36 20.04 -9.36
C LEU A 104 -27.69 18.61 -9.81
N ASP A 105 -26.70 17.85 -10.27
CA ASP A 105 -26.88 16.44 -10.58
C ASP A 105 -27.33 15.67 -9.33
N LEU A 106 -26.59 15.76 -8.23
CA LEU A 106 -26.96 15.14 -6.94
C LEU A 106 -28.36 15.57 -6.48
N ALA A 107 -28.74 16.85 -6.64
CA ALA A 107 -30.03 17.36 -6.22
C ALA A 107 -31.18 16.75 -7.05
N ARG A 108 -30.91 16.41 -8.31
CA ARG A 108 -31.86 15.76 -9.22
C ARG A 108 -31.83 14.24 -9.11
N SER A 109 -30.80 13.68 -8.50
CA SER A 109 -30.68 12.24 -8.27
C SER A 109 -31.79 11.74 -7.35
N PRO A 110 -32.53 10.68 -7.72
CA PRO A 110 -33.46 10.01 -6.80
C PRO A 110 -32.75 9.21 -5.70
N GLN A 111 -31.42 9.05 -5.77
CA GLN A 111 -30.63 8.21 -4.87
C GLN A 111 -29.62 9.00 -4.04
N SER A 112 -29.57 10.34 -4.13
CA SER A 112 -28.61 11.15 -3.37
C SER A 112 -28.71 10.94 -1.86
N GLN A 113 -29.92 10.71 -1.34
CA GLN A 113 -30.14 10.40 0.08
C GLN A 113 -29.70 8.98 0.48
N LYS A 114 -29.39 8.10 -0.48
CA LYS A 114 -28.84 6.76 -0.17
C LYS A 114 -27.33 6.79 0.00
N VAL A 115 -26.64 7.84 -0.44
CA VAL A 115 -25.19 7.93 -0.38
C VAL A 115 -24.73 8.08 1.07
N LEU A 116 -24.08 7.04 1.60
CA LEU A 116 -23.51 7.05 2.95
C LEU A 116 -22.03 7.40 2.97
N TYR A 117 -21.29 7.06 1.91
CA TYR A 117 -19.84 7.28 1.81
C TYR A 117 -19.54 7.95 0.47
N CYS A 118 -18.89 9.10 0.51
CA CYS A 118 -18.51 9.87 -0.67
C CYS A 118 -17.04 10.28 -0.56
N ALA A 119 -16.32 10.16 -1.67
CA ALA A 119 -14.98 10.66 -1.84
C ALA A 119 -14.99 11.67 -3.00
N ILE A 120 -14.24 12.76 -2.87
CA ILE A 120 -14.07 13.77 -3.92
C ILE A 120 -12.59 14.09 -4.01
N ASP A 121 -12.04 14.03 -5.22
CA ASP A 121 -10.68 14.47 -5.48
C ASP A 121 -10.49 15.93 -5.04
N ALA A 122 -9.39 16.23 -4.35
CA ALA A 122 -9.19 17.53 -3.72
C ALA A 122 -9.09 18.66 -4.76
N GLN A 123 -8.50 18.41 -5.93
CA GLN A 123 -8.46 19.41 -7.01
C GLN A 123 -9.85 19.58 -7.62
N LEU A 124 -10.58 18.49 -7.85
CA LEU A 124 -11.97 18.57 -8.31
C LEU A 124 -12.83 19.37 -7.33
N TRP A 125 -12.67 19.14 -6.02
CA TRP A 125 -13.36 19.87 -4.97
C TRP A 125 -13.15 21.38 -5.08
N GLU A 126 -11.92 21.82 -5.36
CA GLU A 126 -11.63 23.24 -5.59
C GLU A 126 -12.29 23.76 -6.86
N VAL A 127 -12.20 23.01 -7.97
CA VAL A 127 -12.78 23.43 -9.25
C VAL A 127 -14.29 23.59 -9.13
N LEU A 128 -14.97 22.68 -8.43
CA LEU A 128 -16.41 22.75 -8.17
C LEU A 128 -16.79 24.00 -7.36
N ARG A 129 -15.83 24.63 -6.69
CA ARG A 129 -16.03 25.76 -5.77
C ARG A 129 -15.66 27.14 -6.29
N VAL A 130 -14.98 27.22 -7.44
CA VAL A 130 -14.59 28.51 -8.07
C VAL A 130 -15.76 29.48 -8.21
N PHE A 131 -16.99 28.97 -8.40
CA PHE A 131 -18.20 29.79 -8.56
C PHE A 131 -19.30 29.50 -7.53
N ARG A 132 -18.95 28.92 -6.38
CA ARG A 132 -19.93 28.54 -5.35
C ARG A 132 -19.76 29.35 -4.07
N PRO A 133 -20.86 29.91 -3.54
CA PRO A 133 -20.81 30.67 -2.30
C PRO A 133 -20.76 29.80 -1.03
N SER A 134 -20.85 28.47 -1.10
CA SER A 134 -20.96 27.60 0.09
C SER A 134 -20.11 26.32 0.04
N ASN A 135 -19.34 26.12 1.12
CA ASN A 135 -18.80 24.89 1.76
C ASN A 135 -19.45 23.53 1.43
N LEU A 136 -20.77 23.53 1.39
CA LEU A 136 -21.54 22.32 1.65
C LEU A 136 -22.53 22.02 0.54
N GLY A 137 -22.37 22.61 -0.65
CA GLY A 137 -23.32 22.48 -1.76
C GLY A 137 -23.66 21.02 -2.09
N GLU A 138 -22.63 20.23 -2.39
CA GLU A 138 -22.74 18.79 -2.69
C GLU A 138 -23.11 18.00 -1.43
N VAL A 139 -22.48 18.33 -0.29
CA VAL A 139 -22.61 17.59 0.97
C VAL A 139 -24.05 17.64 1.49
N ARG A 140 -24.69 18.82 1.50
CA ARG A 140 -26.08 19.04 1.98
C ARG A 140 -27.12 18.24 1.24
N ILE A 141 -26.81 17.84 0.01
CA ILE A 141 -27.74 17.09 -0.82
C ILE A 141 -27.71 15.61 -0.40
N MET A 142 -26.60 15.10 0.11
CA MET A 142 -26.47 13.73 0.62
C MET A 142 -26.75 13.71 2.13
N ARG A 143 -28.01 13.83 2.57
CA ARG A 143 -28.34 14.07 3.99
C ARG A 143 -27.99 12.90 4.93
N ASN A 144 -27.81 11.71 4.36
CA ASN A 144 -27.45 10.50 5.09
C ASN A 144 -25.95 10.19 5.02
N LEU A 145 -25.16 11.13 4.49
CA LEU A 145 -23.72 10.97 4.38
C LEU A 145 -23.13 10.79 5.78
N LYS A 146 -22.43 9.68 5.96
CA LYS A 146 -21.67 9.37 7.18
C LYS A 146 -20.22 9.82 7.06
N THR A 147 -19.67 9.74 5.85
CA THR A 147 -18.27 10.06 5.60
C THR A 147 -18.10 10.80 4.28
N LEU A 148 -17.37 11.91 4.34
CA LEU A 148 -16.83 12.62 3.19
C LEU A 148 -15.30 12.51 3.23
N ALA A 149 -14.69 12.01 2.16
CA ALA A 149 -13.24 12.05 2.00
C ALA A 149 -12.84 13.07 0.93
N LEU A 150 -11.90 13.98 1.24
CA LEU A 150 -11.17 14.71 0.23
C LEU A 150 -9.92 13.90 -0.15
N VAL A 151 -9.82 13.48 -1.40
CA VAL A 151 -8.77 12.60 -1.88
C VAL A 151 -7.64 13.42 -2.48
N LEU A 152 -6.48 13.40 -1.83
CA LEU A 152 -5.23 13.89 -2.40
C LEU A 152 -4.63 12.77 -3.27
N LYS A 153 -4.68 12.97 -4.59
CA LYS A 153 -3.94 12.16 -5.56
C LYS A 153 -2.56 12.78 -5.74
N HIS A 154 -1.50 11.99 -5.71
CA HIS A 154 -0.16 12.48 -6.02
C HIS A 154 -0.05 12.67 -7.54
N ASP A 155 -0.22 13.89 -8.04
CA ASP A 155 0.03 14.20 -9.45
C ASP A 155 1.53 14.41 -9.65
N TYR A 156 2.20 13.47 -10.34
CA TYR A 156 3.60 13.61 -10.76
C TYR A 156 3.89 14.86 -11.63
N ASP A 157 2.84 15.51 -12.18
CA ASP A 157 2.98 16.46 -13.27
C ASP A 157 2.78 17.95 -12.93
N ARG A 158 2.36 18.32 -11.70
CA ARG A 158 1.99 19.73 -11.44
C ARG A 158 2.31 20.22 -10.03
N GLY A 159 3.44 20.91 -9.89
CA GLY A 159 3.58 21.92 -8.84
C GLY A 159 2.46 22.97 -8.96
N LEU A 160 1.70 23.15 -7.89
CA LEU A 160 0.60 24.12 -7.79
C LEU A 160 1.01 25.51 -8.30
N ARG A 161 0.42 25.96 -9.42
CA ARG A 161 0.57 27.34 -9.88
C ARG A 161 -0.36 28.28 -9.11
N GLN A 162 0.11 28.82 -7.98
CA GLN A 162 -0.59 29.91 -7.31
C GLN A 162 -0.52 31.20 -8.16
N THR A 163 -1.65 31.61 -8.75
CA THR A 163 -1.72 32.90 -9.46
C THR A 163 -2.23 33.98 -8.49
N ARG A 164 -1.31 34.74 -7.88
CA ARG A 164 -1.68 35.89 -7.05
C ARG A 164 -1.88 37.12 -7.93
N MET A 165 -3.13 37.55 -8.16
CA MET A 165 -3.40 38.85 -8.78
C MET A 165 -3.16 39.96 -7.75
N MET A 166 -2.08 40.74 -7.92
CA MET A 166 -1.91 42.00 -7.20
C MET A 166 -2.74 43.10 -7.88
N TYR A 167 -3.31 44.00 -7.07
CA TYR A 167 -4.21 45.09 -7.49
C TYR A 167 -3.55 46.17 -8.38
N ASP A 168 -2.30 45.99 -8.84
CA ASP A 168 -1.56 46.97 -9.64
C ASP A 168 -1.38 46.61 -11.13
N GLY A 169 -1.97 45.51 -11.60
CA GLY A 169 -1.97 45.14 -13.02
C GLY A 169 -0.66 44.54 -13.53
N ARG A 170 0.30 44.17 -12.67
CA ARG A 170 1.45 43.35 -13.05
C ARG A 170 1.21 41.87 -12.74
N GLN A 171 1.18 41.04 -13.79
CA GLN A 171 1.22 39.58 -13.67
C GLN A 171 2.67 39.15 -13.38
N THR A 172 2.98 38.84 -12.13
CA THR A 172 4.14 38.01 -11.80
C THR A 172 3.65 36.59 -11.55
N THR A 173 4.02 35.66 -12.43
CA THR A 173 3.81 34.22 -12.21
C THR A 173 4.97 33.73 -11.35
N GLN A 174 4.76 33.55 -10.04
CA GLN A 174 5.66 32.75 -9.24
C GLN A 174 5.17 31.30 -9.35
N VAL A 175 6.02 30.44 -9.89
CA VAL A 175 5.86 28.98 -9.81
C VAL A 175 6.59 28.58 -8.55
N GLU A 176 5.88 28.47 -7.43
CA GLU A 176 6.38 27.68 -6.30
C GLU A 176 6.14 26.21 -6.69
N VAL A 177 7.22 25.44 -6.76
CA VAL A 177 7.12 23.99 -6.83
C VAL A 177 6.66 23.58 -5.43
N GLY A 178 5.34 23.41 -5.25
CA GLY A 178 4.80 22.92 -3.99
C GLY A 178 5.42 21.56 -3.68
N ASP A 179 6.03 21.42 -2.50
CA ASP A 179 6.36 20.10 -2.00
C ASP A 179 5.06 19.40 -1.54
N THR A 180 5.08 18.07 -1.47
CA THR A 180 3.94 17.24 -1.06
C THR A 180 3.35 17.68 0.29
N GLY A 181 4.17 18.22 1.20
CA GLY A 181 3.72 18.76 2.49
C GLY A 181 2.82 19.98 2.34
N SER A 182 3.11 20.88 1.40
CA SER A 182 2.27 22.05 1.10
C SER A 182 0.90 21.66 0.53
N GLU A 183 0.84 20.61 -0.31
CA GLU A 183 -0.42 20.09 -0.85
C GLU A 183 -1.25 19.42 0.26
N ILE A 184 -0.61 18.62 1.12
CA ILE A 184 -1.25 18.00 2.28
C ILE A 184 -1.85 19.07 3.21
N GLN A 185 -1.08 20.10 3.56
CA GLN A 185 -1.56 21.20 4.41
C GLN A 185 -2.77 21.92 3.79
N HIS A 186 -2.76 22.11 2.48
CA HIS A 186 -3.83 22.76 1.76
C HIS A 186 -5.12 21.92 1.71
N VAL A 187 -5.02 20.62 1.45
CA VAL A 187 -6.17 19.71 1.52
C VAL A 187 -6.67 19.58 2.96
N GLN A 188 -5.77 19.53 3.94
CA GLN A 188 -6.13 19.51 5.36
C GLN A 188 -6.88 20.79 5.76
N PHE A 189 -6.46 21.96 5.28
CA PHE A 189 -7.21 23.21 5.47
C PHE A 189 -8.63 23.12 4.91
N ASN A 190 -8.80 22.54 3.71
CA ASN A 190 -10.13 22.32 3.14
C ASN A 190 -10.97 21.37 4.00
N VAL A 191 -10.39 20.25 4.49
CA VAL A 191 -11.07 19.32 5.41
C VAL A 191 -11.53 20.05 6.67
N ASP A 192 -10.67 20.83 7.30
CA ASP A 192 -11.00 21.54 8.54
C ASP A 192 -12.01 22.67 8.30
N SER A 193 -11.95 23.34 7.15
CA SER A 193 -12.98 24.32 6.76
C SER A 193 -14.36 23.67 6.61
N ILE A 194 -14.45 22.46 6.06
CA ILE A 194 -15.73 21.74 5.93
C ILE A 194 -16.23 21.31 7.31
N ARG A 195 -15.35 20.77 8.16
CA ARG A 195 -15.71 20.41 9.54
C ARG A 195 -16.26 21.61 10.29
N TRP A 196 -15.58 22.76 10.19
CA TRP A 196 -16.04 24.01 10.80
C TRP A 196 -17.42 24.43 10.29
N ASP A 197 -17.64 24.39 8.97
CA ASP A 197 -18.94 24.71 8.37
C ASP A 197 -20.06 23.75 8.81
N LEU A 198 -19.76 22.46 8.99
CA LEU A 198 -20.71 21.46 9.50
C LEU A 198 -21.07 21.68 10.97
N GLU A 199 -20.10 22.07 11.81
CA GLU A 199 -20.33 22.37 13.22
C GLU A 199 -21.14 23.65 13.45
N HIS A 200 -20.99 24.64 12.55
CA HIS A 200 -21.61 25.97 12.66
C HIS A 200 -22.85 26.12 11.77
N GLU A 201 -23.42 25.01 11.29
CA GLU A 201 -24.58 25.04 10.42
C GLU A 201 -25.85 25.48 11.16
N ILE A 202 -26.52 26.51 10.64
CA ILE A 202 -27.70 27.14 11.28
C ILE A 202 -28.98 26.29 11.14
N ASP A 203 -29.06 25.40 10.13
CA ASP A 203 -30.21 24.51 9.85
C ASP A 203 -29.70 23.15 9.34
N PRO A 204 -29.14 22.30 10.22
CA PRO A 204 -28.61 21.00 9.81
C PRO A 204 -29.73 20.08 9.35
N LYS A 205 -29.66 19.60 8.10
CA LYS A 205 -30.67 18.70 7.50
C LYS A 205 -30.23 17.24 7.46
N TRP A 206 -29.22 16.88 8.26
CA TRP A 206 -28.66 15.53 8.34
C TRP A 206 -29.63 14.59 9.06
N GLU A 207 -29.82 13.36 8.55
CA GLU A 207 -30.55 12.32 9.30
C GLU A 207 -29.55 11.60 10.23
N GLY A 208 -29.13 12.28 11.30
CA GLY A 208 -28.17 11.77 12.28
C GLY A 208 -27.08 12.78 12.65
N ALA A 209 -25.90 12.26 12.99
CA ALA A 209 -24.71 13.10 13.18
C ALA A 209 -24.24 13.68 11.83
N PRO A 210 -23.60 14.86 11.80
CA PRO A 210 -22.97 15.37 10.59
C PRO A 210 -21.92 14.37 10.07
N PRO A 211 -21.66 14.35 8.74
CA PRO A 211 -20.66 13.46 8.17
C PRO A 211 -19.29 13.71 8.78
N ASN A 212 -18.56 12.62 9.07
CA ASN A 212 -17.14 12.70 9.35
C ASN A 212 -16.42 13.11 8.06
N VAL A 213 -15.66 14.20 8.11
CA VAL A 213 -14.83 14.66 6.98
C VAL A 213 -13.39 14.24 7.24
N GLN A 214 -12.76 13.61 6.27
CA GLN A 214 -11.37 13.15 6.36
C GLN A 214 -10.60 13.46 5.08
N MET A 215 -9.27 13.50 5.20
CA MET A 215 -8.38 13.47 4.04
C MET A 215 -8.05 12.02 3.73
N TRP A 216 -8.10 11.64 2.46
CA TRP A 216 -7.56 10.38 1.96
C TRP A 216 -6.35 10.70 1.11
N ILE A 217 -5.23 10.10 1.46
CA ILE A 217 -4.10 9.95 0.55
C ILE A 217 -4.30 8.57 -0.07
N ILE A 218 -4.04 8.46 -1.37
CA ILE A 218 -4.09 7.19 -2.10
C ILE A 218 -2.70 6.71 -2.54
N SER A 219 -1.67 7.49 -2.28
CA SER A 219 -0.27 7.07 -2.37
C SER A 219 0.22 6.57 -1.01
N PHE A 220 1.31 5.82 -1.01
CA PHE A 220 2.06 5.51 0.19
C PHE A 220 3.55 5.65 -0.09
N ASP A 221 4.31 5.91 0.96
CA ASP A 221 5.76 5.90 0.95
C ASP A 221 6.26 5.34 2.29
N TRP A 222 7.31 4.51 2.27
CA TRP A 222 8.03 4.15 3.48
C TRP A 222 9.51 3.85 3.27
N TRP A 223 10.28 4.09 4.33
CA TRP A 223 11.65 3.62 4.51
C TRP A 223 11.65 2.49 5.52
N TYR A 224 12.19 1.35 5.13
CA TYR A 224 12.19 0.12 5.90
C TYR A 224 13.60 -0.24 6.34
N PHE A 225 13.79 -0.56 7.61
CA PHE A 225 15.05 -1.04 8.15
C PHE A 225 14.79 -2.27 9.01
N ASP A 226 15.54 -3.35 8.82
CA ASP A 226 15.46 -4.51 9.70
C ASP A 226 16.82 -5.08 10.10
N VAL A 227 16.78 -5.90 11.14
CA VAL A 227 17.91 -6.72 11.56
C VAL A 227 17.41 -7.96 12.30
N VAL A 228 18.02 -9.10 11.98
CA VAL A 228 17.69 -10.40 12.57
C VAL A 228 18.93 -11.05 13.18
N SER A 229 18.77 -11.58 14.38
CA SER A 229 19.83 -12.27 15.11
C SER A 229 20.22 -13.60 14.44
N PRO A 230 21.48 -14.05 14.55
CA PRO A 230 21.94 -15.29 13.94
C PRO A 230 21.18 -16.56 14.38
N ASN A 231 20.52 -16.53 15.53
CA ASN A 231 19.71 -17.65 16.03
C ASN A 231 18.23 -17.56 15.64
N LEU A 232 17.82 -16.53 14.89
CA LEU A 232 16.47 -16.29 14.37
C LEU A 232 15.40 -16.01 15.42
N LEU A 233 15.78 -15.79 16.68
CA LEU A 233 14.84 -15.62 17.80
C LEU A 233 14.56 -14.15 18.12
N THR A 234 15.54 -13.26 17.86
CA THR A 234 15.40 -11.82 18.03
C THR A 234 15.43 -11.12 16.68
N SER A 235 14.50 -10.19 16.46
CA SER A 235 14.51 -9.28 15.32
C SER A 235 14.02 -7.89 15.71
N LEU A 236 14.43 -6.90 14.93
CA LEU A 236 13.94 -5.53 14.98
C LEU A 236 13.62 -5.09 13.55
N THR A 237 12.48 -4.43 13.37
CA THR A 237 12.15 -3.70 12.15
C THR A 237 11.69 -2.31 12.53
N VAL A 238 12.25 -1.27 11.91
CA VAL A 238 11.82 0.11 12.03
C VAL A 238 11.37 0.59 10.65
N ILE A 239 10.13 1.07 10.56
CA ILE A 239 9.55 1.57 9.32
C ILE A 239 9.08 3.00 9.53
N PHE A 240 9.55 3.90 8.67
CA PHE A 240 9.14 5.30 8.63
C PHE A 240 8.16 5.48 7.47
N PHE A 241 6.88 5.62 7.78
CA PHE A 241 5.80 5.71 6.82
C PHE A 241 5.32 7.16 6.63
N THR A 242 5.05 7.54 5.38
CA THR A 242 4.20 8.68 5.02
C THR A 242 3.00 8.14 4.23
N THR A 243 1.95 7.74 4.95
CA THR A 243 0.75 7.11 4.38
C THR A 243 -0.42 7.12 5.35
N LEU A 244 -1.64 6.94 4.82
CA LEU A 244 -2.83 6.64 5.62
C LEU A 244 -3.24 5.17 5.51
N PRO A 245 -4.05 4.65 6.45
CA PRO A 245 -4.65 3.31 6.35
C PRO A 245 -5.49 3.10 5.08
N SER A 246 -5.96 4.17 4.43
CA SER A 246 -6.63 4.12 3.13
C SER A 246 -5.72 3.68 1.98
N SER A 247 -4.41 3.97 2.07
CA SER A 247 -3.41 3.54 1.08
C SER A 247 -2.71 2.25 1.49
N PHE A 248 -2.38 2.11 2.77
CA PHE A 248 -1.69 0.95 3.31
C PHE A 248 -2.44 0.41 4.54
N PRO A 249 -3.29 -0.62 4.38
CA PRO A 249 -4.30 -1.02 5.37
C PRO A 249 -3.77 -1.83 6.56
N PHE A 250 -2.44 -1.89 6.71
CA PHE A 250 -1.76 -2.61 7.80
C PHE A 250 -1.25 -1.65 8.90
N LEU A 251 -1.72 -0.40 8.88
CA LEU A 251 -1.51 0.58 9.93
C LEU A 251 -2.73 0.69 10.84
N LEU A 252 -2.51 1.16 12.07
CA LEU A 252 -3.60 1.51 12.97
C LEU A 252 -4.42 2.69 12.40
N PRO A 253 -5.76 2.69 12.54
CA PRO A 253 -6.59 3.82 12.14
C PRO A 253 -6.14 5.13 12.77
N SER A 254 -5.67 6.07 11.94
CA SER A 254 -5.18 7.38 12.37
C SER A 254 -5.37 8.42 11.26
N PRO A 255 -5.63 9.70 11.59
CA PRO A 255 -5.60 10.78 10.62
C PRO A 255 -4.17 11.29 10.34
N ASN A 256 -3.16 10.85 11.12
CA ASN A 256 -1.77 11.25 10.93
C ASN A 256 -1.14 10.42 9.80
N VAL A 257 -0.49 11.12 8.88
CA VAL A 257 0.15 10.53 7.69
C VAL A 257 1.56 10.05 7.99
N ASP A 258 2.28 10.74 8.89
CA ASP A 258 3.65 10.41 9.26
C ASP A 258 3.66 9.54 10.52
N VAL A 259 4.06 8.28 10.36
CA VAL A 259 4.06 7.29 11.43
C VAL A 259 5.33 6.44 11.40
N VAL A 260 5.87 6.18 12.58
CA VAL A 260 7.02 5.30 12.81
C VAL A 260 6.50 4.02 13.41
N GLY A 261 6.66 2.91 12.71
CA GLY A 261 6.34 1.57 13.19
C GLY A 261 7.60 0.84 13.62
N VAL A 262 7.67 0.42 14.88
CA VAL A 262 8.74 -0.44 15.40
C VAL A 262 8.18 -1.82 15.70
N PHE A 263 8.63 -2.84 15.00
CA PHE A 263 8.25 -4.23 15.20
C PHE A 263 9.42 -4.98 15.80
N TYR A 264 9.18 -5.83 16.79
CA TYR A 264 10.23 -6.54 17.49
C TYR A 264 9.81 -7.94 17.90
N SER A 265 10.79 -8.85 17.97
CA SER A 265 10.62 -10.18 18.56
C SER A 265 11.72 -10.47 19.56
N PHE A 266 11.40 -11.23 20.61
CA PHE A 266 12.33 -11.65 21.66
C PHE A 266 12.46 -13.17 21.75
N PRO A 267 13.57 -13.69 22.30
CA PRO A 267 13.79 -15.13 22.40
C PRO A 267 12.80 -15.92 23.25
N ASN A 268 12.00 -15.24 24.08
CA ASN A 268 10.93 -15.86 24.85
C ASN A 268 9.65 -16.10 24.01
N GLY A 269 9.65 -15.74 22.73
CA GLY A 269 8.51 -15.86 21.82
C GLY A 269 7.57 -14.64 21.81
N THR A 270 7.86 -13.60 22.60
CA THR A 270 7.13 -12.33 22.52
C THR A 270 7.47 -11.62 21.21
N TYR A 271 6.46 -11.23 20.46
CA TYR A 271 6.57 -10.28 19.36
C TYR A 271 5.44 -9.26 19.46
N ASP A 272 5.72 -8.00 19.15
CA ASP A 272 4.74 -6.91 19.19
C ASP A 272 5.23 -5.72 18.34
N ASN A 273 4.45 -4.65 18.32
CA ASN A 273 4.78 -3.41 17.64
C ASN A 273 4.47 -2.16 18.48
N ILE A 274 5.17 -1.07 18.15
CA ILE A 274 4.95 0.28 18.69
C ILE A 274 4.76 1.22 17.50
N PHE A 275 3.69 2.00 17.52
CA PHE A 275 3.46 3.07 16.55
C PHE A 275 3.64 4.44 17.22
N ILE A 276 4.46 5.30 16.62
CA ILE A 276 4.75 6.65 17.10
C ILE A 276 4.39 7.64 15.99
N TYR A 277 3.56 8.63 16.29
CA TYR A 277 3.06 9.56 15.28
C TYR A 277 3.85 10.86 15.29
N ALA A 278 4.25 11.32 14.11
CA ALA A 278 4.99 12.56 13.93
C ALA A 278 4.05 13.72 13.54
N SER A 279 4.53 14.95 13.75
CA SER A 279 3.86 16.14 13.21
C SER A 279 4.23 16.42 11.75
N GLU A 280 5.44 16.02 11.36
CA GLU A 280 5.99 16.16 10.02
C GLU A 280 7.15 15.17 9.82
N ALA A 281 7.38 14.75 8.59
CA ALA A 281 8.57 14.03 8.15
C ALA A 281 9.50 14.96 7.34
N ASN A 282 10.72 15.18 7.84
CA ASN A 282 11.74 15.98 7.17
C ASN A 282 12.81 15.07 6.57
N ILE A 283 12.82 14.94 5.24
CA ILE A 283 13.75 14.06 4.53
C ILE A 283 14.78 14.88 3.77
N THR A 284 16.06 14.53 3.91
CA THR A 284 17.17 15.12 3.15
C THR A 284 17.92 14.04 2.39
N ILE A 285 18.46 14.43 1.23
CA ILE A 285 19.23 13.56 0.35
C ILE A 285 20.62 14.17 0.21
N ASP A 286 21.65 13.33 0.33
CA ASP A 286 23.04 13.69 0.12
C ASP A 286 23.70 12.64 -0.78
N ASP A 287 24.01 13.03 -2.02
CA ASP A 287 24.39 12.12 -3.11
C ASP A 287 23.41 10.94 -3.25
N ASN A 288 23.83 9.71 -2.94
CA ASN A 288 22.97 8.52 -2.98
C ASN A 288 22.31 8.23 -1.62
N GLY A 289 22.82 8.80 -0.53
CA GLY A 289 22.32 8.61 0.82
C GLY A 289 21.10 9.45 1.16
N SER A 290 20.34 9.01 2.17
CA SER A 290 19.21 9.78 2.71
C SER A 290 19.27 9.84 4.24
N SER A 291 18.73 10.93 4.79
CA SER A 291 18.47 11.09 6.23
C SER A 291 17.04 11.56 6.42
N GLY A 292 16.41 11.17 7.52
CA GLY A 292 15.02 11.52 7.79
C GLY A 292 14.76 11.73 9.27
N GLN A 293 13.95 12.73 9.57
CA GLN A 293 13.53 13.06 10.93
C GLN A 293 12.00 13.12 11.02
N TYR A 294 11.43 12.30 11.91
CA TYR A 294 10.00 12.29 12.17
C TYR A 294 9.74 13.15 13.41
N VAL A 295 9.39 14.41 13.18
CA VAL A 295 9.41 15.45 14.21
C VAL A 295 8.39 15.16 15.32
N GLY A 296 8.81 15.42 16.56
CA GLY A 296 8.03 15.13 17.76
C GLY A 296 8.15 13.69 18.27
N THR A 297 8.61 12.74 17.44
CA THR A 297 8.72 11.33 17.85
C THR A 297 10.01 11.01 18.61
N GLY A 298 11.03 11.84 18.44
CA GLY A 298 12.39 11.54 18.89
C GLY A 298 13.07 10.46 18.05
N THR A 299 12.56 10.16 16.84
CA THR A 299 13.11 9.14 15.95
C THR A 299 13.60 9.73 14.63
N SER A 300 14.66 9.15 14.09
CA SER A 300 15.29 9.58 12.84
C SER A 300 16.18 8.48 12.27
N TRP A 301 16.56 8.62 11.00
CA TRP A 301 17.72 7.93 10.44
C TRP A 301 18.71 8.91 9.80
N SER A 302 19.95 8.50 9.72
CA SER A 302 21.00 9.15 8.93
C SER A 302 21.73 8.12 8.07
N GLY A 303 21.94 8.45 6.81
CA GLY A 303 22.64 7.61 5.83
C GLY A 303 23.86 8.32 5.27
N SER A 304 24.95 7.59 5.03
CA SER A 304 26.13 8.13 4.38
C SER A 304 25.89 8.36 2.87
N PRO A 305 26.55 9.35 2.24
CA PRO A 305 26.33 9.67 0.83
C PRO A 305 26.66 8.52 -0.15
N ASP A 306 27.57 7.65 0.27
CA ASP A 306 28.06 6.48 -0.46
C ASP A 306 27.31 5.18 -0.12
N LEU A 307 26.24 5.25 0.68
CA LEU A 307 25.46 4.09 1.15
C LEU A 307 26.26 3.07 1.97
N SER A 308 27.45 3.42 2.46
CA SER A 308 28.25 2.52 3.30
C SER A 308 27.66 2.28 4.68
N ARG A 309 26.91 3.25 5.24
CA ARG A 309 26.37 3.13 6.59
C ARG A 309 25.06 3.88 6.80
N TYR A 310 24.17 3.27 7.57
CA TYR A 310 22.96 3.92 8.11
C TYR A 310 22.91 3.81 9.63
N GLU A 311 22.35 4.82 10.30
CA GLU A 311 22.08 4.84 11.72
C GLU A 311 20.65 5.30 11.98
N ILE A 312 19.91 4.49 12.71
CA ILE A 312 18.55 4.74 13.16
C ILE A 312 18.64 5.11 14.65
N ASN A 313 18.12 6.28 15.00
CA ASN A 313 17.97 6.72 16.38
C ASN A 313 16.50 6.65 16.77
N VAL A 314 16.22 6.05 17.92
CA VAL A 314 14.89 6.05 18.52
C VAL A 314 15.03 6.58 19.94
N ASN A 315 14.39 7.70 20.26
CA ASN A 315 14.37 8.27 21.60
C ASN A 315 12.94 8.69 21.96
N SER A 316 12.10 7.71 22.27
CA SER A 316 10.71 7.91 22.65
C SER A 316 10.38 7.24 23.99
N PRO A 317 10.88 7.77 25.13
CA PRO A 317 10.66 7.18 26.45
C PRO A 317 9.19 7.07 26.86
N GLU A 318 8.33 7.95 26.33
CA GLU A 318 6.88 7.91 26.57
C GLU A 318 6.20 6.69 25.94
N HIS A 319 6.78 6.14 24.86
CA HIS A 319 6.38 4.87 24.25
C HIS A 319 7.23 3.69 24.77
N GLY A 320 8.11 3.93 25.74
CA GLY A 320 8.96 2.92 26.36
C GLY A 320 10.09 2.42 25.47
N ILE A 321 10.53 3.19 24.47
CA ILE A 321 11.61 2.78 23.56
C ILE A 321 12.71 3.84 23.45
N SER A 322 13.97 3.41 23.58
CA SER A 322 15.13 4.28 23.35
C SER A 322 16.40 3.52 22.95
N GLY A 323 17.27 4.15 22.16
CA GLY A 323 18.59 3.65 21.76
C GLY A 323 18.87 3.79 20.26
N THR A 324 19.72 2.93 19.73
CA THR A 324 20.22 3.00 18.35
C THR A 324 20.25 1.66 17.63
N PHE A 325 20.17 1.72 16.31
CA PHE A 325 20.37 0.60 15.40
C PHE A 325 21.22 1.07 14.22
N THR A 326 22.32 0.41 13.91
CA THR A 326 23.21 0.75 12.78
C THR A 326 23.31 -0.37 11.77
N LEU A 327 23.51 -0.01 10.50
CA LEU A 327 23.76 -0.93 9.40
C LEU A 327 25.08 -0.54 8.72
N ASP A 328 26.04 -1.46 8.67
CA ASP A 328 27.28 -1.32 7.90
C ASP A 328 27.19 -2.23 6.66
N SER A 329 27.14 -1.62 5.46
CA SER A 329 26.79 -2.31 4.21
C SER A 329 27.84 -3.34 3.76
N LEU A 330 27.37 -4.48 3.26
CA LEU A 330 28.18 -5.55 2.68
C LEU A 330 27.87 -5.80 1.20
N ALA A 331 26.70 -5.37 0.73
CA ALA A 331 26.23 -5.60 -0.62
C ALA A 331 25.91 -4.28 -1.34
N PRO A 332 26.23 -4.17 -2.64
CA PRO A 332 25.98 -2.95 -3.41
C PRO A 332 24.49 -2.73 -3.68
N ALA A 333 24.03 -1.48 -3.55
CA ALA A 333 22.67 -1.07 -3.81
C ALA A 333 22.18 -1.42 -5.22
N HIS A 334 20.87 -1.63 -5.36
CA HIS A 334 20.25 -1.95 -6.64
C HIS A 334 18.81 -1.42 -6.78
N TYR A 335 18.39 -1.31 -8.03
CA TYR A 335 17.01 -1.16 -8.44
C TYR A 335 16.43 -2.54 -8.82
N PRO A 336 15.11 -2.69 -9.03
CA PRO A 336 14.49 -4.00 -9.23
C PRO A 336 15.24 -4.88 -10.25
N CYS A 337 15.58 -4.33 -11.41
CA CYS A 337 16.08 -5.13 -12.53
C CYS A 337 17.59 -5.01 -12.77
N GLY A 338 18.33 -4.29 -11.92
CA GLY A 338 19.76 -4.07 -12.13
C GLY A 338 20.42 -3.13 -11.13
N PRO A 339 21.72 -2.83 -11.34
CA PRO A 339 22.49 -1.94 -10.47
C PRO A 339 21.83 -0.55 -10.35
N ALA A 340 22.01 0.09 -9.19
CA ALA A 340 21.48 1.43 -8.88
C ALA A 340 22.13 2.51 -9.75
N THR A 341 21.63 2.66 -10.99
CA THR A 341 22.16 3.55 -12.02
C THR A 341 21.07 4.47 -12.55
N ALA A 342 21.43 5.71 -12.86
CA ALA A 342 20.47 6.71 -13.32
C ALA A 342 19.72 6.25 -14.58
N GLY A 343 18.39 6.45 -14.58
CA GLY A 343 17.51 6.15 -15.71
C GLY A 343 16.97 4.71 -15.76
N GLN A 344 17.29 3.87 -14.77
CA GLN A 344 16.66 2.56 -14.59
C GLN A 344 15.20 2.72 -14.14
N ASP A 345 14.37 1.72 -14.47
CA ASP A 345 13.04 1.58 -13.90
C ASP A 345 13.17 1.21 -12.41
N MET A 346 12.40 1.88 -11.58
CA MET A 346 12.36 1.66 -10.14
C MET A 346 11.08 0.96 -9.71
N THR A 347 10.27 0.46 -10.65
CA THR A 347 9.04 -0.25 -10.32
C THR A 347 9.27 -1.77 -10.27
N VAL A 348 8.78 -2.41 -9.20
CA VAL A 348 8.79 -3.89 -9.08
C VAL A 348 7.56 -4.51 -9.73
N ALA A 349 6.48 -3.72 -9.79
CA ALA A 349 5.23 -4.02 -10.46
C ALA A 349 4.56 -2.69 -10.82
N PRO A 350 3.56 -2.65 -11.73
CA PRO A 350 2.84 -1.43 -12.05
C PRO A 350 2.37 -0.69 -10.79
N HIS A 351 2.58 0.62 -10.75
CA HIS A 351 2.28 1.51 -9.62
C HIS A 351 3.10 1.32 -8.35
N ILE A 352 3.94 0.27 -8.24
CA ILE A 352 4.71 -0.02 -7.03
C ILE A 352 6.20 0.24 -7.31
N GLY A 353 6.68 1.35 -6.76
CA GLY A 353 8.09 1.72 -6.75
C GLY A 353 8.85 1.08 -5.60
N TRP A 354 10.08 0.69 -5.86
CA TRP A 354 10.98 0.05 -4.91
C TRP A 354 12.45 0.36 -5.22
N SER A 355 13.24 0.59 -4.17
CA SER A 355 14.69 0.74 -4.28
C SER A 355 15.37 0.16 -3.05
N ASN A 356 16.43 -0.63 -3.25
CA ASN A 356 17.17 -1.26 -2.16
C ASN A 356 18.55 -0.66 -2.01
N ALA A 357 18.67 0.23 -1.03
CA ALA A 357 19.90 0.95 -0.75
C ALA A 357 20.92 0.06 -0.01
N ILE A 358 20.46 -0.84 0.87
CA ILE A 358 21.32 -1.76 1.64
C ILE A 358 20.73 -3.17 1.54
N PRO A 359 21.14 -3.98 0.54
CA PRO A 359 20.65 -5.35 0.35
C PRO A 359 21.14 -6.33 1.41
N ASP A 360 22.28 -6.04 2.03
CA ASP A 360 22.85 -6.84 3.11
C ASP A 360 23.86 -6.01 3.91
N ALA A 361 23.81 -6.12 5.23
CA ALA A 361 24.66 -5.39 6.15
C ALA A 361 24.94 -6.16 7.44
N VAL A 362 25.99 -5.75 8.15
CA VAL A 362 26.15 -6.04 9.57
C VAL A 362 25.28 -5.05 10.35
N GLY A 363 24.23 -5.55 10.99
CA GLY A 363 23.36 -4.75 11.83
C GLY A 363 23.77 -4.80 13.29
N THR A 364 23.89 -3.67 13.97
CA THR A 364 24.13 -3.61 15.44
C THR A 364 22.98 -2.90 16.13
N VAL A 365 22.31 -3.59 17.05
CA VAL A 365 21.21 -3.05 17.86
C VAL A 365 21.68 -2.78 19.27
N ASN A 366 21.31 -1.60 19.79
CA ASN A 366 21.42 -1.26 21.21
C ASN A 366 20.19 -0.44 21.61
N LEU A 367 19.08 -1.13 21.87
CA LEU A 367 17.80 -0.55 22.25
C LEU A 367 17.35 -1.06 23.62
N THR A 368 16.54 -0.26 24.30
CA THR A 368 15.67 -0.70 25.38
C THR A 368 14.24 -0.58 24.91
N ILE A 369 13.47 -1.67 24.96
CA ILE A 369 12.06 -1.73 24.53
C ILE A 369 11.23 -2.22 25.70
N LEU A 370 10.29 -1.39 26.18
CA LEU A 370 9.41 -1.66 27.32
C LEU A 370 10.16 -2.16 28.57
N GLY A 371 11.35 -1.59 28.81
CA GLY A 371 12.23 -1.95 29.93
C GLY A 371 13.08 -3.20 29.72
N THR A 372 13.01 -3.85 28.55
CA THR A 372 13.85 -4.99 28.18
C THR A 372 14.99 -4.52 27.27
N GLU A 373 16.23 -4.87 27.62
CA GLU A 373 17.39 -4.60 26.77
C GLU A 373 17.40 -5.52 25.53
N MET A 374 17.60 -4.93 24.36
CA MET A 374 17.78 -5.60 23.09
C MET A 374 19.13 -5.17 22.52
N GLY A 375 20.15 -6.02 22.72
CA GLY A 375 21.50 -5.80 22.22
C GLY A 375 22.01 -7.03 21.46
N PHE A 376 22.27 -6.89 20.16
CA PHE A 376 22.84 -7.95 19.33
C PHE A 376 23.41 -7.43 18.01
N GLU A 377 24.25 -8.25 17.38
CA GLU A 377 24.71 -8.08 16.00
C GLU A 377 24.02 -9.14 15.11
N GLY A 378 23.62 -8.76 13.90
CA GLY A 378 22.81 -9.60 13.01
C GLY A 378 22.91 -9.25 11.53
N VAL A 379 22.13 -9.95 10.71
CA VAL A 379 21.94 -9.63 9.28
C VAL A 379 20.92 -8.52 9.19
N ALA A 380 21.25 -7.43 8.48
CA ALA A 380 20.41 -6.25 8.36
C ALA A 380 20.20 -5.81 6.92
N TYR A 381 19.12 -5.07 6.70
CA TYR A 381 18.67 -4.65 5.39
C TYR A 381 17.95 -3.29 5.44
N HIS A 382 18.03 -2.54 4.33
CA HIS A 382 17.27 -1.30 4.14
C HIS A 382 16.76 -1.12 2.70
N ASP A 383 15.46 -0.89 2.57
CA ASP A 383 14.84 -0.45 1.32
C ASP A 383 13.86 0.72 1.51
N LYS A 384 13.35 1.19 0.38
CA LYS A 384 12.27 2.16 0.26
C LYS A 384 11.23 1.64 -0.71
N ASN A 385 9.96 1.77 -0.36
CA ASN A 385 8.83 1.46 -1.24
C ASN A 385 7.92 2.68 -1.35
N TRP A 386 7.31 2.86 -2.51
CA TRP A 386 6.29 3.87 -2.71
C TRP A 386 5.27 3.44 -3.74
N SER A 387 4.11 4.09 -3.76
CA SER A 387 3.08 3.85 -4.76
C SER A 387 2.24 5.10 -4.95
N ASP A 388 1.76 5.30 -6.17
CA ASP A 388 0.76 6.33 -6.51
C ASP A 388 -0.69 5.83 -6.30
N GLN A 389 -0.86 4.56 -5.91
CA GLN A 389 -2.15 3.91 -5.64
C GLN A 389 -2.19 3.10 -4.33
N PRO A 390 -3.39 2.81 -3.79
CA PRO A 390 -3.52 2.00 -2.58
C PRO A 390 -3.01 0.58 -2.79
N PHE A 391 -2.33 0.03 -1.80
CA PHE A 391 -1.65 -1.27 -1.87
C PHE A 391 -2.56 -2.41 -2.36
N GLN A 392 -3.79 -2.47 -1.84
CA GLN A 392 -4.78 -3.50 -2.19
C GLN A 392 -5.33 -3.38 -3.62
N GLN A 393 -5.03 -2.31 -4.36
CA GLN A 393 -5.42 -2.16 -5.76
C GLN A 393 -4.37 -2.70 -6.73
N ASN A 394 -3.16 -2.97 -6.24
CA ASN A 394 -2.04 -3.40 -7.07
C ASN A 394 -1.63 -4.85 -6.80
N VAL A 395 -1.79 -5.32 -5.55
CA VAL A 395 -1.23 -6.60 -5.10
C VAL A 395 -2.34 -7.63 -4.86
N ALA A 396 -2.24 -8.79 -5.51
CA ALA A 396 -3.03 -9.98 -5.19
C ALA A 396 -2.31 -10.85 -4.15
N SER A 397 -1.04 -11.13 -4.40
CA SER A 397 -0.13 -11.77 -3.46
C SER A 397 1.29 -11.29 -3.69
N TRP A 398 2.14 -11.47 -2.70
CA TRP A 398 3.50 -10.95 -2.73
C TRP A 398 4.35 -11.81 -1.82
N TYR A 399 5.46 -12.31 -2.34
CA TYR A 399 6.51 -12.99 -1.61
C TYR A 399 7.79 -12.17 -1.74
N TRP A 400 8.20 -11.56 -0.64
CA TRP A 400 9.42 -10.79 -0.58
C TRP A 400 10.32 -11.32 0.52
N GLY A 401 11.61 -11.18 0.31
CA GLY A 401 12.55 -11.33 1.39
C GLY A 401 13.98 -11.01 0.98
N HIS A 402 14.84 -11.08 1.98
CA HIS A 402 16.27 -11.00 1.84
C HIS A 402 16.93 -12.04 2.73
N GLY A 403 18.17 -12.38 2.41
CA GLY A 403 18.96 -13.24 3.29
C GLY A 403 20.41 -13.37 2.88
N ARG A 404 21.19 -13.89 3.82
CA ARG A 404 22.61 -14.21 3.65
C ARG A 404 22.80 -15.72 3.71
N LEU A 405 23.29 -16.32 2.63
CA LEU A 405 23.53 -17.75 2.50
C LEU A 405 24.94 -18.01 1.98
N GLY A 406 25.83 -18.49 2.85
CA GLY A 406 27.24 -18.64 2.53
C GLY A 406 27.87 -17.28 2.21
N ALA A 407 28.46 -17.15 1.02
CA ALA A 407 29.04 -15.89 0.52
C ALA A 407 28.04 -15.02 -0.25
N TYR A 408 26.79 -15.46 -0.38
CA TYR A 408 25.77 -14.76 -1.15
C TYR A 408 24.89 -13.89 -0.26
N SER A 409 24.66 -12.67 -0.71
CA SER A 409 23.56 -11.81 -0.27
C SER A 409 22.47 -11.90 -1.34
N ILE A 410 21.24 -12.20 -0.93
CA ILE A 410 20.14 -12.52 -1.85
C ILE A 410 18.94 -11.67 -1.47
N VAL A 411 18.30 -11.04 -2.46
CA VAL A 411 17.05 -10.30 -2.31
C VAL A 411 16.10 -10.75 -3.41
N TRP A 412 14.82 -10.94 -3.07
CA TRP A 412 13.82 -11.40 -4.02
C TRP A 412 12.47 -10.71 -3.84
N PHE A 413 11.80 -10.49 -4.98
CA PHE A 413 10.37 -10.26 -5.09
C PHE A 413 9.75 -11.23 -6.06
N ASP A 414 8.61 -11.79 -5.67
CA ASP A 414 7.71 -12.56 -6.51
C ASP A 414 6.27 -12.09 -6.18
N THR A 415 5.76 -11.20 -7.02
CA THR A 415 4.51 -10.46 -6.78
C THR A 415 3.49 -10.77 -7.86
N LEU A 416 2.27 -11.11 -7.45
CA LEU A 416 1.14 -11.32 -8.33
C LEU A 416 0.25 -10.08 -8.34
N GLY A 417 0.07 -9.47 -9.51
CA GLY A 417 -0.89 -8.38 -9.71
C GLY A 417 -2.34 -8.85 -9.69
N LEU A 418 -3.28 -7.93 -9.47
CA LEU A 418 -4.73 -8.24 -9.52
C LEU A 418 -5.21 -8.70 -10.91
N ASP A 419 -4.45 -8.41 -11.96
CA ASP A 419 -4.69 -8.88 -13.32
C ASP A 419 -4.22 -10.32 -13.55
N GLY A 420 -3.55 -10.93 -12.57
CA GLY A 420 -2.96 -12.26 -12.64
C GLY A 420 -1.56 -12.30 -13.27
N THR A 421 -0.94 -11.15 -13.54
CA THR A 421 0.43 -11.06 -14.04
C THR A 421 1.40 -11.21 -12.86
N GLU A 422 2.39 -12.09 -13.01
CA GLU A 422 3.47 -12.30 -12.06
C GLU A 422 4.66 -11.40 -12.44
N TYR A 423 5.17 -10.64 -11.46
CA TYR A 423 6.31 -9.75 -11.57
C TYR A 423 7.39 -10.21 -10.60
N VAL A 424 8.64 -10.27 -11.06
CA VAL A 424 9.77 -10.72 -10.26
C VAL A 424 10.89 -9.70 -10.23
N SER A 425 11.65 -9.69 -9.14
CA SER A 425 12.95 -9.03 -9.05
C SER A 425 13.90 -9.98 -8.33
N ALA A 426 14.93 -10.43 -9.03
CA ALA A 426 16.01 -11.23 -8.48
C ALA A 426 17.25 -10.38 -8.29
N TYR A 427 17.90 -10.55 -7.16
CA TYR A 427 19.21 -9.99 -6.88
C TYR A 427 20.06 -10.99 -6.11
N ALA A 428 21.31 -11.12 -6.54
CA ALA A 428 22.35 -11.78 -5.78
C ALA A 428 23.68 -11.03 -5.93
N SER A 429 24.35 -10.81 -4.81
CA SER A 429 25.76 -10.44 -4.77
C SER A 429 26.58 -11.53 -4.10
N LYS A 430 27.85 -11.62 -4.47
CA LYS A 430 28.82 -12.51 -3.83
C LYS A 430 30.06 -11.72 -3.49
N ASP A 431 30.51 -11.82 -2.25
CA ASP A 431 31.73 -11.15 -1.76
C ASP A 431 31.74 -9.63 -2.07
N GLY A 432 30.57 -8.98 -2.00
CA GLY A 432 30.40 -7.53 -2.24
C GLY A 432 30.24 -7.11 -3.70
N GLU A 433 30.15 -8.04 -4.65
CA GLU A 433 29.93 -7.74 -6.07
C GLU A 433 28.61 -8.34 -6.57
N ILE A 434 27.83 -7.57 -7.33
CA ILE A 434 26.60 -8.07 -7.97
C ILE A 434 26.97 -9.18 -8.96
N VAL A 435 26.48 -10.39 -8.72
CA VAL A 435 26.65 -11.52 -9.64
C VAL A 435 25.42 -11.70 -10.54
N PHE A 436 24.24 -11.29 -10.07
CA PHE A 436 23.02 -11.35 -10.83
C PHE A 436 22.00 -10.32 -10.38
N SER A 437 21.30 -9.70 -11.34
CA SER A 437 20.10 -8.91 -11.08
C SER A 437 19.21 -8.89 -12.32
N SER A 438 17.91 -9.17 -12.18
CA SER A 438 16.98 -9.25 -13.30
C SER A 438 15.52 -9.20 -12.86
N CYS A 439 14.64 -8.70 -13.73
CA CYS A 439 13.19 -8.83 -13.62
C CYS A 439 12.58 -9.74 -14.70
N GLU A 440 13.41 -10.49 -15.44
CA GLU A 440 12.89 -11.43 -16.42
C GLU A 440 12.10 -12.53 -15.71
N ALA A 441 10.89 -12.85 -16.17
CA ALA A 441 10.03 -13.84 -15.51
C ALA A 441 10.68 -15.23 -15.32
N SER A 442 11.71 -15.55 -16.11
CA SER A 442 12.48 -16.79 -16.02
C SER A 442 13.69 -16.72 -15.09
N SER A 443 13.93 -15.60 -14.39
CA SER A 443 15.11 -15.45 -13.52
C SER A 443 14.89 -15.86 -12.07
N LEU A 444 13.63 -15.96 -11.65
CA LEU A 444 13.23 -16.22 -10.27
C LEU A 444 11.93 -17.01 -10.22
N THR A 445 11.81 -17.90 -9.25
CA THR A 445 10.54 -18.50 -8.87
C THR A 445 10.56 -18.75 -7.37
N VAL A 446 9.59 -18.18 -6.65
CA VAL A 446 9.44 -18.38 -5.20
C VAL A 446 8.08 -19.01 -4.93
N ARG A 447 8.06 -20.16 -4.24
CA ARG A 447 6.81 -20.88 -3.97
C ARG A 447 6.72 -21.29 -2.50
N PRO A 448 5.54 -21.18 -1.87
CA PRO A 448 5.34 -21.68 -0.52
C PRO A 448 5.56 -23.20 -0.47
N SER A 449 6.01 -23.70 0.68
CA SER A 449 6.33 -25.11 0.88
C SER A 449 6.00 -25.57 2.31
N GLY A 450 5.36 -26.73 2.41
CA GLY A 450 4.87 -27.28 3.68
C GLY A 450 3.79 -26.40 4.33
N GLY A 451 3.05 -26.95 5.29
CA GLY A 451 1.86 -26.26 5.83
C GLY A 451 0.81 -26.07 4.74
N ASP A 452 0.29 -24.84 4.61
CA ASP A 452 -0.52 -24.44 3.45
C ASP A 452 0.39 -23.91 2.34
N ASP A 453 0.71 -24.79 1.38
CA ASP A 453 1.62 -24.53 0.27
C ASP A 453 0.90 -24.14 -1.04
N GLN A 454 -0.34 -23.66 -0.94
CA GLN A 454 -1.10 -23.24 -2.10
C GLN A 454 -0.47 -22.02 -2.79
N TYR A 455 -0.35 -22.09 -4.12
CA TYR A 455 -0.01 -20.96 -4.98
C TYR A 455 -1.07 -20.78 -6.10
N PRO A 456 -1.61 -19.57 -6.32
CA PRO A 456 -1.48 -18.39 -5.46
C PRO A 456 -2.09 -18.63 -4.06
N PRO A 457 -1.63 -17.92 -3.03
CA PRO A 457 -2.11 -18.10 -1.67
C PRO A 457 -3.53 -17.53 -1.56
N SER A 458 -4.39 -18.18 -0.78
CA SER A 458 -5.75 -17.67 -0.52
C SER A 458 -5.79 -16.86 0.78
N ALA A 459 -6.54 -15.76 0.78
CA ALA A 459 -6.87 -15.00 1.99
C ALA A 459 -7.57 -15.84 3.08
N SER A 460 -8.20 -16.96 2.69
CA SER A 460 -8.85 -17.91 3.63
C SER A 460 -7.97 -19.10 4.02
N GLY A 461 -6.81 -19.24 3.39
CA GLY A 461 -5.84 -20.32 3.63
C GLY A 461 -5.05 -20.14 4.93
N GLY A 462 -4.41 -21.22 5.34
CA GLY A 462 -3.39 -21.21 6.38
C GLY A 462 -2.10 -20.52 5.91
N ASP A 463 -1.05 -20.65 6.72
CA ASP A 463 0.28 -20.15 6.40
C ASP A 463 1.20 -21.33 6.02
N PRO A 464 2.15 -21.12 5.10
CA PRO A 464 3.16 -22.13 4.81
C PRO A 464 4.12 -22.31 5.99
N THR A 465 4.93 -23.37 5.96
CA THR A 465 6.04 -23.57 6.91
C THR A 465 7.41 -23.17 6.35
N GLY A 466 7.46 -22.78 5.08
CA GLY A 466 8.67 -22.43 4.38
C GLY A 466 8.40 -22.04 2.94
N PHE A 467 9.46 -21.80 2.18
CA PHE A 467 9.42 -21.51 0.75
C PHE A 467 10.56 -22.22 0.02
N THR A 468 10.32 -22.58 -1.24
CA THR A 468 11.38 -22.95 -2.18
C THR A 468 11.63 -21.78 -3.11
N MET A 469 12.89 -21.44 -3.34
CA MET A 469 13.33 -20.42 -4.27
C MET A 469 14.30 -21.03 -5.27
N TRP A 470 14.04 -20.77 -6.56
CA TRP A 470 14.99 -21.01 -7.63
C TRP A 470 15.37 -19.66 -8.25
N MET A 471 16.66 -19.42 -8.45
CA MET A 471 17.19 -18.20 -9.06
C MET A 471 18.25 -18.53 -10.11
N ASP A 472 18.18 -17.90 -11.27
CA ASP A 472 19.26 -17.93 -12.26
C ASP A 472 20.37 -16.97 -11.83
N LEU A 473 21.60 -17.45 -11.59
CA LEU A 473 22.75 -16.58 -11.31
C LEU A 473 23.60 -16.31 -12.56
N GLY A 474 23.05 -16.52 -13.76
CA GLY A 474 23.75 -16.36 -15.02
C GLY A 474 24.92 -17.33 -15.15
N ASP A 475 26.13 -16.80 -15.36
CA ASP A 475 27.34 -17.62 -15.53
C ASP A 475 27.69 -18.45 -14.27
N ALA A 476 27.22 -18.05 -13.09
CA ALA A 476 27.40 -18.83 -11.87
C ALA A 476 26.49 -20.06 -11.78
N GLY A 477 25.45 -20.16 -12.60
CA GLY A 477 24.50 -21.27 -12.67
C GLY A 477 23.24 -21.05 -11.84
N ALA A 478 22.41 -22.09 -11.74
CA ALA A 478 21.16 -22.03 -10.98
C ALA A 478 21.39 -22.18 -9.48
N LEU A 479 20.74 -21.33 -8.68
CA LEU A 479 20.70 -21.41 -7.22
C LEU A 479 19.33 -21.95 -6.78
N ASP A 480 19.37 -23.08 -6.08
CA ASP A 480 18.21 -23.68 -5.41
C ASP A 480 18.31 -23.42 -3.90
N VAL A 481 17.26 -22.88 -3.29
CA VAL A 481 17.21 -22.56 -1.86
C VAL A 481 15.91 -23.07 -1.24
N ASN A 482 16.02 -23.75 -0.10
CA ASN A 482 14.92 -23.98 0.82
C ASN A 482 15.00 -22.95 1.95
N VAL A 483 13.89 -22.29 2.19
CA VAL A 483 13.68 -21.34 3.28
C VAL A 483 12.73 -21.97 4.28
N THR A 484 13.14 -22.08 5.54
CA THR A 484 12.28 -22.61 6.61
C THR A 484 11.91 -21.49 7.58
N ILE A 485 10.61 -21.25 7.74
CA ILE A 485 10.08 -20.20 8.61
C ILE A 485 10.45 -20.47 10.07
N GLY A 486 10.89 -19.41 10.75
CA GLY A 486 11.19 -19.37 12.17
C GLY A 486 10.16 -18.55 12.95
N THR A 487 10.63 -17.47 13.58
CA THR A 487 9.85 -16.63 14.49
C THR A 487 8.97 -15.64 13.72
N VAL A 488 7.75 -15.40 14.21
CA VAL A 488 6.88 -14.34 13.68
C VAL A 488 7.43 -12.96 14.08
N ILE A 489 7.64 -12.10 13.10
CA ILE A 489 8.04 -10.68 13.28
C ILE A 489 6.80 -9.79 13.29
N SER A 490 5.86 -10.05 12.38
CA SER A 490 4.63 -9.27 12.25
C SER A 490 3.47 -10.14 11.82
N ASP A 491 2.29 -9.82 12.35
CA ASP A 491 1.05 -10.55 12.16
C ASP A 491 -0.09 -9.57 11.81
N GLY A 492 -0.35 -9.42 10.51
CA GLY A 492 -1.47 -8.67 9.98
C GLY A 492 -2.75 -9.51 9.83
N GLY A 493 -2.90 -10.56 10.65
CA GLY A 493 -4.00 -11.50 10.57
C GLY A 493 -3.89 -12.41 9.34
N PRO A 494 -5.01 -12.73 8.68
CA PRO A 494 -5.02 -13.67 7.55
C PRO A 494 -4.53 -13.04 6.24
N SER A 495 -4.07 -11.79 6.20
CA SER A 495 -3.70 -11.14 4.93
C SER A 495 -2.22 -10.83 4.81
N TYR A 496 -1.49 -10.82 5.93
CA TYR A 496 -0.09 -10.43 5.97
C TYR A 496 0.65 -11.09 7.13
N LYS A 497 1.85 -11.59 6.84
CA LYS A 497 2.77 -12.15 7.82
C LYS A 497 4.20 -11.84 7.43
N ARG A 498 5.06 -11.63 8.43
CA ARG A 498 6.52 -11.53 8.27
C ARG A 498 7.21 -12.43 9.29
N TRP A 499 8.29 -13.09 8.87
CA TRP A 499 9.01 -14.06 9.68
C TRP A 499 10.51 -13.89 9.58
N THR A 500 11.22 -14.32 10.62
CA THR A 500 12.61 -14.76 10.48
C THR A 500 12.62 -16.13 9.80
N ALA A 501 13.69 -16.48 9.11
CA ALA A 501 13.84 -17.79 8.50
C ALA A 501 15.29 -18.25 8.41
N SER A 502 15.45 -19.57 8.35
CA SER A 502 16.71 -20.21 8.00
C SER A 502 16.72 -20.55 6.51
N MET A 503 17.92 -20.53 5.92
CA MET A 503 18.14 -20.91 4.52
C MET A 503 19.15 -22.04 4.42
N GLU A 504 18.88 -22.96 3.50
CA GLU A 504 19.83 -23.93 2.97
C GLU A 504 19.72 -23.92 1.45
N GLY A 505 20.82 -24.10 0.74
CA GLY A 505 20.77 -24.07 -0.72
C GLY A 505 22.08 -24.40 -1.38
N GLN A 506 22.05 -24.62 -2.69
CA GLN A 506 23.23 -24.90 -3.47
C GLN A 506 23.15 -24.17 -4.82
N VAL A 507 24.31 -23.74 -5.31
CA VAL A 507 24.47 -23.45 -6.72
C VAL A 507 24.70 -24.77 -7.46
N CYS A 508 24.11 -24.96 -8.63
CA CYS A 508 24.14 -26.20 -9.39
C CYS A 508 25.55 -26.83 -9.44
N CYS A 509 25.65 -28.11 -9.03
CA CYS A 509 26.89 -28.87 -8.93
C CYS A 509 27.93 -28.35 -7.91
N GLY A 510 27.56 -27.39 -7.05
CA GLY A 510 28.36 -26.85 -5.96
C GLY A 510 28.12 -27.55 -4.61
N GLU A 511 28.77 -27.03 -3.56
CA GLU A 511 28.55 -27.49 -2.19
C GLU A 511 27.24 -26.95 -1.61
N LEU A 512 26.59 -27.76 -0.78
CA LEU A 512 25.40 -27.35 -0.04
C LEU A 512 25.79 -26.33 1.04
N MET A 513 25.22 -25.14 0.94
CA MET A 513 25.34 -24.07 1.92
C MET A 513 24.22 -24.23 2.96
N MET A 514 24.59 -24.16 4.24
CA MET A 514 23.69 -24.38 5.37
C MET A 514 23.76 -23.20 6.35
N GLY A 515 22.70 -22.99 7.12
CA GLY A 515 22.67 -22.01 8.20
C GLY A 515 22.61 -20.56 7.72
N GLY A 516 22.05 -20.33 6.53
CA GLY A 516 21.73 -18.98 6.09
C GLY A 516 20.60 -18.38 6.92
N VAL A 517 20.54 -17.05 6.94
CA VAL A 517 19.59 -16.26 7.72
C VAL A 517 18.81 -15.38 6.77
N ALA A 518 17.49 -15.34 6.94
CA ALA A 518 16.59 -14.54 6.12
C ALA A 518 15.51 -13.83 6.95
N VAL A 519 14.98 -12.77 6.37
CA VAL A 519 13.67 -12.21 6.69
C VAL A 519 12.83 -12.30 5.42
N LEU A 520 11.57 -12.69 5.58
CA LEU A 520 10.64 -12.77 4.48
C LEU A 520 9.22 -12.44 4.93
N GLU A 521 8.40 -12.04 3.97
CA GLU A 521 7.01 -11.74 4.19
C GLU A 521 6.12 -12.25 3.08
N GLN A 522 4.85 -12.42 3.43
CA GLN A 522 3.81 -12.82 2.51
C GLN A 522 2.59 -11.90 2.68
N PHE A 523 2.08 -11.39 1.55
CA PHE A 523 0.72 -10.89 1.44
C PHE A 523 -0.18 -11.90 0.72
N LYS A 524 -1.42 -12.05 1.22
CA LYS A 524 -2.48 -12.85 0.59
C LYS A 524 -3.80 -12.05 0.60
N LEU A 525 -4.09 -11.38 -0.51
CA LEU A 525 -5.17 -10.39 -0.62
C LEU A 525 -6.37 -10.85 -1.44
N VAL A 526 -6.27 -12.00 -2.13
CA VAL A 526 -7.32 -12.59 -2.97
C VAL A 526 -7.80 -13.96 -2.53
#